data_AF-A0A8K0QV40-F1
#
_entry.id   AF-A0A8K0QV40-F1
#
_cell.length_a   1.000
_cell.length_b   1.000
_cell.length_c   1.000
_cell.angle_alpha   90.00
_cell.angle_beta   90.00
_cell.angle_gamma   90.00
#
_symmetry.space_group_name_H-M   'P 1'
#
loop_
_entity.id
_entity.type
_entity.pdbx_description
1 polymer ?
#
loop_
_entity_poly.entity_id
_entity_poly.type
_entity_poly.pdbx_seq_one_letter_code
_entity_poly.pdbx_strand_id
1 'polypeptide(L)'
;MKSIITLATLLTLASALPNPTPNPATALPTVQLRTLGPTTTHFTSSSQSPSTNGHIITVVLGTVLSSLEQDPLLLQGLEIVQTETTGSVVCKAYVNHSSKGVVVRSGDGMVLLDQRGSVVQVTALSCEAEKDTA
;
A
#
# COMPACT_ATOMS: atom_id res chain seq x y z
N MET A 1 59.68 42.20 11.51
CA MET A 1 59.36 40.87 12.07
C MET A 1 57.84 40.80 12.18
N LYS A 2 57.22 39.77 11.59
CA LYS A 2 55.77 39.65 11.39
C LYS A 2 55.11 39.11 12.67
N SER A 3 54.14 39.82 13.22
CA SER A 3 53.30 39.32 14.32
C SER A 3 51.99 38.80 13.75
N ILE A 4 51.82 37.48 13.81
CA ILE A 4 50.59 36.77 13.44
C ILE A 4 49.74 36.66 14.71
N ILE A 5 48.51 37.18 14.66
CA ILE A 5 47.51 37.01 15.71
C ILE A 5 46.68 35.77 15.33
N THR A 6 46.81 34.68 16.09
CA THR A 6 46.02 33.47 15.91
C THR A 6 44.95 33.40 17.00
N LEU A 7 43.70 33.69 16.62
CA LEU A 7 42.51 33.45 17.45
C LEU A 7 42.08 31.99 17.26
N ALA A 8 42.31 31.14 18.26
CA ALA A 8 41.76 29.78 18.29
C ALA A 8 40.48 29.77 19.13
N THR A 9 39.33 29.92 18.46
CA THR A 9 38.02 29.76 19.07
C THR A 9 37.68 28.28 19.30
N LEU A 10 37.20 28.02 20.52
CA LEU A 10 36.68 26.75 21.04
C LEU A 10 35.44 26.22 20.27
N LEU A 11 35.13 24.95 20.58
CA LEU A 11 33.82 24.28 20.55
C LEU A 11 33.31 23.73 19.21
N THR A 12 33.29 22.39 19.11
CA THR A 12 32.12 21.65 18.61
C THR A 12 32.01 20.28 19.28
N LEU A 13 31.22 20.22 20.36
CA LEU A 13 30.47 19.01 20.72
C LEU A 13 29.27 18.88 19.76
N ALA A 14 28.80 17.64 19.62
CA ALA A 14 27.53 17.20 19.03
C ALA A 14 27.56 16.72 17.58
N SER A 15 27.46 15.39 17.42
CA SER A 15 26.40 14.77 16.60
C SER A 15 26.35 13.26 16.83
N ALA A 16 26.05 12.82 18.06
CA ALA A 16 25.42 11.52 18.24
C ALA A 16 23.92 11.73 18.01
N LEU A 17 23.51 11.79 16.74
CA LEU A 17 22.09 11.69 16.44
C LEU A 17 21.67 10.24 16.68
N PRO A 18 20.67 9.98 17.55
CA PRO A 18 20.01 8.69 17.54
C PRO A 18 19.40 8.50 16.15
N ASN A 19 19.80 7.42 15.49
CA ASN A 19 19.18 6.94 14.27
C ASN A 19 17.66 6.85 14.55
N PRO A 20 16.77 7.51 13.79
CA PRO A 20 15.35 7.42 14.03
C PRO A 20 14.91 5.99 13.74
N THR A 21 14.80 5.17 14.78
CA THR A 21 14.00 3.95 14.74
C THR A 21 12.58 4.38 14.41
N PRO A 22 11.92 3.77 13.40
CA PRO A 22 10.55 4.11 13.06
C PRO A 22 9.69 3.86 14.29
N ASN A 23 9.09 4.91 14.83
CA ASN A 23 8.14 4.82 15.92
C ASN A 23 6.85 4.21 15.35
N PRO A 24 6.37 3.03 15.80
CA PRO A 24 5.13 2.42 15.30
C PRO A 24 3.86 3.21 15.67
N ALA A 25 3.97 4.30 16.45
CA ALA A 25 2.84 5.09 16.93
C ALA A 25 2.18 6.00 15.87
N THR A 26 2.66 6.02 14.61
CA THR A 26 2.12 6.87 13.53
C THR A 26 1.89 6.13 12.21
N ALA A 27 1.95 4.79 12.20
CA ALA A 27 1.63 4.03 10.99
C ALA A 27 0.12 4.08 10.74
N LEU A 28 -0.29 4.56 9.55
CA LEU A 28 -1.66 4.49 9.10
C LEU A 28 -2.07 3.01 9.00
N PRO A 29 -3.30 2.65 9.42
CA PRO A 29 -3.73 1.26 9.43
C PRO A 29 -3.76 0.69 8.01
N THR A 30 -3.35 -0.57 7.87
CA THR A 30 -3.23 -1.23 6.57
C THR A 30 -4.22 -2.39 6.40
N VAL A 31 -4.41 -2.75 5.14
CA VAL A 31 -5.25 -3.86 4.68
C VAL A 31 -4.39 -4.76 3.81
N GLN A 32 -4.39 -6.04 4.12
CA GLN A 32 -3.79 -7.05 3.26
C GLN A 32 -4.85 -7.60 2.31
N LEU A 33 -4.51 -7.58 1.02
CA LEU A 33 -5.35 -8.08 -0.04
C LEU A 33 -4.66 -9.27 -0.68
N ARG A 34 -5.40 -10.36 -0.85
CA ARG A 34 -4.99 -11.45 -1.73
C ARG A 34 -5.48 -11.17 -3.13
N THR A 35 -4.57 -11.25 -4.07
CA THR A 35 -4.81 -11.02 -5.48
C THR A 35 -4.68 -12.33 -6.25
N LEU A 36 -5.57 -12.53 -7.23
CA LEU A 36 -5.49 -13.62 -8.18
C LEU A 36 -5.18 -13.04 -9.56
N GLY A 37 -4.19 -13.58 -10.25
CA GLY A 37 -3.75 -13.10 -11.57
C GLY A 37 -2.73 -14.05 -12.19
N PRO A 38 -2.25 -13.77 -13.41
CA PRO A 38 -1.19 -14.55 -14.04
C PRO A 38 0.10 -14.46 -13.20
N THR A 39 0.88 -15.53 -13.14
CA THR A 39 2.11 -15.61 -12.33
C THR A 39 3.23 -14.63 -12.73
N THR A 40 3.02 -13.86 -13.80
CA THR A 40 3.94 -12.86 -14.36
C THR A 40 3.61 -11.44 -13.93
N THR A 41 2.61 -11.18 -13.08
CA THR A 41 2.40 -9.84 -12.53
C THR A 41 3.53 -9.50 -11.58
N HIS A 42 4.46 -8.70 -12.09
CA HIS A 42 5.49 -8.08 -11.27
C HIS A 42 4.87 -6.94 -10.49
N PHE A 43 5.19 -6.85 -9.20
CA PHE A 43 4.83 -5.72 -8.38
C PHE A 43 6.12 -5.10 -7.83
N THR A 44 6.16 -3.78 -7.68
CA THR A 44 7.37 -3.04 -7.30
C THR A 44 7.43 -2.61 -5.83
N SER A 45 6.57 -3.15 -4.95
CA SER A 45 6.59 -2.79 -3.51
C SER A 45 7.37 -3.80 -2.66
N SER A 46 8.21 -3.31 -1.75
CA SER A 46 9.16 -4.07 -0.89
C SER A 46 8.54 -4.90 0.25
N SER A 47 7.22 -5.10 0.28
CA SER A 47 6.50 -5.77 1.38
C SER A 47 5.65 -6.97 0.94
N GLN A 48 6.12 -7.76 -0.03
CA GLN A 48 5.34 -8.84 -0.63
C GLN A 48 5.86 -10.24 -0.32
N SER A 49 4.93 -11.19 -0.18
CA SER A 49 5.23 -12.61 -0.09
C SER A 49 4.38 -13.38 -1.12
N PRO A 50 5.00 -14.11 -2.07
CA PRO A 50 4.28 -15.03 -2.95
C PRO A 50 3.63 -16.13 -2.10
N SER A 51 2.33 -16.42 -2.32
CA SER A 51 1.65 -17.54 -1.67
C SER A 51 1.12 -18.53 -2.70
N THR A 52 0.94 -19.78 -2.28
CA THR A 52 0.43 -20.89 -3.09
C THR A 52 -0.99 -20.64 -3.66
N ASN A 53 -1.68 -19.58 -3.23
CA ASN A 53 -3.06 -19.23 -3.60
C ASN A 53 -3.21 -17.78 -4.12
N GLY A 54 -2.13 -17.13 -4.58
CA GLY A 54 -2.14 -15.74 -5.07
C GLY A 54 -1.10 -14.85 -4.38
N HIS A 55 -1.04 -13.57 -4.75
CA HIS A 55 -0.09 -12.62 -4.18
C HIS A 55 -0.75 -11.76 -3.10
N ILE A 56 -0.07 -11.58 -1.96
CA ILE A 56 -0.52 -10.66 -0.91
C ILE A 56 0.08 -9.28 -1.16
N ILE A 57 -0.78 -8.27 -1.28
CA ILE A 57 -0.39 -6.85 -1.32
C ILE A 57 -0.92 -6.14 -0.08
N THR A 58 -0.16 -5.16 0.42
CA THR A 58 -0.58 -4.34 1.56
C THR A 58 -0.96 -2.95 1.07
N VAL A 59 -2.15 -2.50 1.43
CA VAL A 59 -2.70 -1.19 1.04
C VAL A 59 -2.98 -0.38 2.30
N VAL A 60 -2.53 0.86 2.33
CA VAL A 60 -2.79 1.77 3.46
C VAL A 60 -4.22 2.31 3.35
N LEU A 61 -4.98 2.27 4.44
CA LEU A 61 -6.34 2.80 4.47
C LEU A 61 -6.37 4.31 4.22
N GLY A 62 -7.38 4.75 3.47
CA GLY A 62 -7.55 6.15 3.07
C GLY A 62 -6.62 6.61 1.95
N THR A 63 -5.86 5.69 1.35
CA THR A 63 -4.98 5.99 0.21
C THR A 63 -5.55 5.41 -1.09
N VAL A 64 -5.23 6.08 -2.19
CA VAL A 64 -5.52 5.59 -3.55
C VAL A 64 -4.19 5.33 -4.24
N LEU A 65 -3.94 4.07 -4.62
CA LEU A 65 -2.76 3.65 -5.36
C LEU A 65 -2.90 4.06 -6.83
N SER A 66 -2.66 5.35 -7.10
CA SER A 66 -2.82 5.95 -8.44
C SER A 66 -1.65 5.66 -9.37
N SER A 67 -0.51 5.20 -8.85
CA SER A 67 0.63 4.74 -9.66
C SER A 67 0.29 3.56 -10.58
N LEU A 68 -0.82 2.88 -10.31
CA LEU A 68 -1.33 1.80 -11.13
C LEU A 68 -1.87 2.28 -12.49
N GLU A 69 -2.05 3.60 -12.68
CA GLU A 69 -2.43 4.13 -13.99
C GLU A 69 -1.30 3.97 -15.03
N GLN A 70 -0.05 4.08 -14.59
CA GLN A 70 1.12 3.92 -15.44
C GLN A 70 1.63 2.47 -15.46
N ASP A 71 1.39 1.72 -14.38
CA ASP A 71 1.79 0.32 -14.22
C ASP A 71 0.63 -0.53 -13.65
N PRO A 72 -0.36 -0.90 -14.50
CA PRO A 72 -1.58 -1.54 -14.04
C PRO A 72 -1.36 -2.98 -13.58
N LEU A 73 -2.10 -3.39 -12.54
CA LEU A 73 -2.07 -4.77 -12.06
C LEU A 73 -2.96 -5.63 -12.95
N LEU A 74 -2.44 -6.72 -13.50
CA LEU A 74 -3.24 -7.70 -14.24
C LEU A 74 -3.86 -8.69 -13.26
N LEU A 75 -5.12 -8.48 -12.90
CA LEU A 75 -5.81 -9.25 -11.88
C LEU A 75 -7.08 -9.88 -12.44
N GLN A 76 -7.37 -11.09 -12.00
CA GLN A 76 -8.64 -11.80 -12.20
C GLN A 76 -9.58 -11.58 -11.00
N GLY A 77 -9.02 -11.54 -9.78
CA GLY A 77 -9.79 -11.46 -8.54
C GLY A 77 -9.03 -10.80 -7.40
N LEU A 78 -9.78 -10.36 -6.41
CA LEU A 78 -9.30 -9.67 -5.21
C LEU A 78 -10.10 -10.13 -3.98
N GLU A 79 -9.41 -10.34 -2.87
CA GLU A 79 -9.97 -10.72 -1.57
C GLU A 79 -9.33 -9.87 -0.46
N ILE A 80 -10.12 -9.38 0.49
CA ILE A 80 -9.61 -8.78 1.73
C ILE A 80 -9.33 -9.92 2.72
N VAL A 81 -8.05 -10.16 3.04
CA VAL A 81 -7.65 -11.28 3.92
C VAL A 81 -7.39 -10.86 5.35
N GLN A 82 -6.86 -9.66 5.56
CA GLN A 82 -6.54 -9.16 6.89
C GLN A 82 -6.65 -7.64 6.92
N THR A 83 -7.08 -7.10 8.06
CA THR A 83 -7.18 -5.67 8.33
C THR A 83 -6.58 -5.37 9.69
N GLU A 84 -5.87 -4.24 9.80
CA GLU A 84 -5.37 -3.72 11.09
C GLU A 84 -6.40 -2.83 11.80
N THR A 85 -7.55 -2.53 11.17
CA THR A 85 -8.66 -1.82 11.81
C THR A 85 -9.67 -2.80 12.41
N THR A 86 -10.36 -2.37 13.47
CA THR A 86 -11.43 -3.13 14.12
C THR A 86 -12.79 -3.00 13.42
N GLY A 87 -12.91 -2.12 12.41
CA GLY A 87 -14.13 -1.91 11.63
C GLY A 87 -14.16 -2.65 10.30
N SER A 88 -15.32 -2.63 9.64
CA SER A 88 -15.47 -3.10 8.26
C SER A 88 -14.63 -2.25 7.31
N VAL A 89 -14.12 -2.87 6.25
CA VAL A 89 -13.31 -2.22 5.22
C VAL A 89 -13.95 -2.48 3.87
N VAL A 90 -13.94 -1.45 3.03
CA VAL A 90 -14.31 -1.53 1.63
C VAL A 90 -13.11 -1.15 0.78
N CYS A 91 -12.77 -2.03 -0.16
CA CYS A 91 -11.79 -1.74 -1.19
C CYS A 91 -12.49 -1.60 -2.55
N LYS A 92 -12.00 -0.68 -3.38
CA LYS A 92 -12.46 -0.44 -4.75
C LYS A 92 -11.29 -0.63 -5.70
N ALA A 93 -11.44 -1.57 -6.64
CA ALA A 93 -10.51 -1.80 -7.73
C ALA A 93 -11.05 -1.17 -9.01
N TYR A 94 -10.36 -0.17 -9.54
CA TYR A 94 -10.74 0.53 -10.78
C TYR A 94 -10.16 -0.23 -11.96
N VAL A 95 -11.04 -0.77 -12.81
CA VAL A 95 -10.66 -1.66 -13.91
C VAL A 95 -10.66 -0.90 -15.23
N ASN A 96 -9.63 -1.04 -16.05
CA ASN A 96 -9.49 -0.47 -17.39
C ASN A 96 -9.82 1.04 -17.44
N HIS A 97 -9.32 1.82 -16.46
CA HIS A 97 -9.62 3.26 -16.31
C HIS A 97 -11.11 3.61 -16.13
N SER A 98 -11.94 2.64 -15.74
CA SER A 98 -13.36 2.88 -15.39
C SER A 98 -13.48 3.63 -14.07
N SER A 99 -14.42 4.57 -13.99
CA SER A 99 -14.71 5.34 -12.77
C SER A 99 -15.61 4.62 -11.76
N LYS A 100 -16.27 3.52 -12.14
CA LYS A 100 -17.23 2.82 -11.27
C LYS A 100 -16.56 1.97 -10.19
N GLY A 101 -15.42 1.35 -10.52
CA GLY A 101 -14.72 0.40 -9.67
C GLY A 101 -15.51 -0.87 -9.33
N VAL A 102 -14.80 -1.96 -9.06
CA VAL A 102 -15.36 -3.17 -8.46
C VAL A 102 -15.16 -3.08 -6.95
N VAL A 103 -16.25 -3.26 -6.21
CA VAL A 103 -16.27 -3.12 -4.75
C VAL A 103 -16.04 -4.48 -4.10
N VAL A 104 -15.14 -4.55 -3.13
CA VAL A 104 -14.84 -5.73 -2.31
C VAL A 104 -14.97 -5.33 -0.85
N ARG A 105 -15.78 -6.05 -0.08
CA ARG A 105 -15.97 -5.81 1.36
C ARG A 105 -15.31 -6.88 2.20
N SER A 106 -15.00 -6.53 3.45
CA SER A 106 -14.56 -7.50 4.46
C SER A 106 -15.57 -8.65 4.55
N GLY A 107 -15.10 -9.87 4.29
CA GLY A 107 -15.92 -11.09 4.37
C GLY A 107 -16.59 -11.53 3.06
N ASP A 108 -16.48 -10.77 1.97
CA ASP A 108 -17.02 -11.18 0.64
C ASP A 108 -16.30 -12.42 0.08
N GLY A 109 -15.11 -12.74 0.58
CA GLY A 109 -14.22 -13.74 0.01
C GLY A 109 -13.56 -13.25 -1.28
N MET A 110 -13.20 -14.18 -2.16
CA MET A 110 -12.59 -13.85 -3.46
C MET A 110 -13.62 -13.28 -4.42
N VAL A 111 -13.48 -12.00 -4.77
CA VAL A 111 -14.34 -11.32 -5.74
C VAL A 111 -13.65 -11.28 -7.09
N LEU A 112 -14.31 -11.80 -8.13
CA LEU A 112 -13.83 -11.70 -9.51
C LEU A 112 -14.05 -10.27 -10.04
N LEU A 113 -13.03 -9.73 -10.70
CA LEU A 113 -13.05 -8.36 -11.23
C LEU A 113 -13.77 -8.24 -12.58
N ASP A 114 -13.98 -9.38 -13.25
CA ASP A 114 -14.77 -9.52 -14.47
C ASP A 114 -15.77 -10.68 -14.31
N GLN A 115 -16.98 -10.51 -14.83
CA GLN A 115 -18.06 -11.49 -14.68
C GLN A 115 -17.76 -12.83 -15.38
N ARG A 116 -16.85 -12.82 -16.36
CA ARG A 116 -16.42 -14.04 -17.07
C ARG A 116 -15.17 -14.66 -16.43
N GLY A 117 -14.66 -14.07 -15.35
CA GLY A 117 -13.42 -14.49 -14.71
C GLY A 117 -12.19 -14.21 -15.58
N SER A 118 -12.24 -13.22 -16.46
CA SER A 118 -11.08 -12.82 -17.26
C SER A 118 -10.06 -12.05 -16.42
N VAL A 119 -8.80 -12.05 -16.84
CA VAL A 119 -7.79 -11.13 -16.30
C VAL A 119 -8.05 -9.73 -16.85
N VAL A 120 -8.04 -8.72 -15.99
CA VAL A 120 -8.27 -7.32 -16.32
C VAL A 120 -7.17 -6.42 -15.77
N GLN A 121 -7.03 -5.21 -16.31
CA GLN A 121 -6.09 -4.22 -15.80
C GLN A 121 -6.73 -3.44 -14.67
N VAL A 122 -6.14 -3.48 -13.48
CA VAL A 122 -6.49 -2.61 -12.35
C VAL A 122 -5.58 -1.40 -12.38
N THR A 123 -6.18 -0.25 -12.67
CA THR A 123 -5.50 1.02 -12.89
C THR A 123 -5.53 1.93 -11.67
N ALA A 124 -6.36 1.62 -10.68
CA ALA A 124 -6.29 2.23 -9.35
C ALA A 124 -6.89 1.28 -8.32
N LEU A 125 -6.44 1.41 -7.08
CA LEU A 125 -6.93 0.63 -5.95
C LEU A 125 -7.03 1.53 -4.72
N SER A 126 -8.17 1.54 -4.06
CA SER A 126 -8.39 2.32 -2.85
C SER A 126 -9.08 1.49 -1.79
N CYS A 127 -8.65 1.60 -0.54
CA CYS A 127 -9.31 0.95 0.59
C CYS A 127 -9.66 1.98 1.66
N GLU A 128 -10.87 1.90 2.19
CA GLU A 128 -11.39 2.81 3.21
C GLU A 128 -12.13 2.02 4.28
N ALA A 129 -12.12 2.53 5.51
CA ALA A 129 -12.98 1.99 6.56
C ALA A 129 -14.44 2.28 6.17
N GLU A 130 -15.29 1.26 6.23
CA GLU A 130 -16.71 1.41 6.01
C GLU A 130 -17.27 2.23 7.17
N LYS A 131 -17.90 3.37 6.85
CA LYS A 131 -18.63 4.11 7.88
C LYS A 131 -19.90 3.32 8.16
N ASP A 132 -20.04 2.83 9.39
CA ASP A 132 -21.32 2.34 9.91
C ASP A 132 -22.36 3.45 9.70
N THR A 133 -23.22 3.24 8.71
CA THR A 133 -24.37 4.11 8.50
C THR A 133 -25.44 3.59 9.45
N ALA A 134 -25.38 4.05 10.70
CA ALA A 134 -26.42 3.83 11.71
C ALA A 134 -27.69 4.63 11.38
#